data_AF-A0A2V6BQ75-F1
#
_entry.id   AF-A0A2V6BQ75-F1
#
_cell.length_a   1.000
_cell.length_b   1.000
_cell.length_c   1.000
_cell.angle_alpha   90.00
_cell.angle_beta   90.00
_cell.angle_gamma   90.00
#
_symmetry.space_group_name_H-M   'P 1'
#
loop_
_entity.id
_entity.type
_entity.pdbx_description
1 polymer ?
#
loop_
_entity_poly.entity_id
_entity_poly.type
_entity_poly.pdbx_seq_one_letter_code
_entity_poly.pdbx_strand_id
1 'polypeptide(L)'
;MAAGLVDGMVTPLQFKEERVLDKALIPIMDKVKVVANEEFEALFPKFQPSRVTITTNDGKSHSTRVDVPKGDPRDPMTEDEISVKFTALGGDVIGKDQCKKLQRFIMRIEIADKLDGLFELTTTR
;
A
#
# COMPACT_ATOMS: atom_id res chain seq x y z
N MET A 1 -7.33 6.26 -6.51
CA MET A 1 -8.67 5.75 -6.12
C MET A 1 -9.11 4.58 -7.00
N ALA A 2 -9.35 4.77 -8.30
CA ALA A 2 -9.88 3.70 -9.17
C ALA A 2 -9.04 2.41 -9.16
N ALA A 3 -7.72 2.51 -9.34
CA ALA A 3 -6.83 1.35 -9.29
C ALA A 3 -6.93 0.59 -7.95
N GLY A 4 -6.94 1.30 -6.82
CA GLY A 4 -7.10 0.69 -5.50
C GLY A 4 -8.46 -0.01 -5.30
N LEU A 5 -9.54 0.54 -5.89
CA LEU A 5 -10.86 -0.07 -5.84
C LEU A 5 -10.94 -1.35 -6.69
N VAL A 6 -10.30 -1.36 -7.85
CA VAL A 6 -10.32 -2.51 -8.78
C VAL A 6 -9.36 -3.61 -8.33
N ASP A 7 -8.15 -3.23 -7.93
CA ASP A 7 -7.07 -4.18 -7.63
C ASP A 7 -7.06 -4.63 -6.18
N GLY A 8 -7.80 -3.93 -5.31
CA GLY A 8 -7.78 -4.15 -3.85
C GLY A 8 -6.44 -3.80 -3.19
N MET A 9 -5.52 -3.17 -3.95
CA MET A 9 -4.18 -2.81 -3.48
C MET A 9 -3.64 -1.60 -4.22
N VAL A 10 -2.67 -0.92 -3.61
CA VAL A 10 -1.91 0.16 -4.24
C VAL A 10 -0.43 -0.06 -3.94
N THR A 11 0.29 -0.62 -4.91
CA THR A 11 1.73 -0.89 -4.87
C THR A 11 2.40 -0.22 -6.08
N PRO A 12 3.74 -0.26 -6.24
CA PRO A 12 4.40 0.24 -7.45
C PRO A 12 3.85 -0.33 -8.76
N LEU A 13 3.25 -1.53 -8.73
CA LEU A 13 2.60 -2.14 -9.88
C LEU A 13 1.49 -1.26 -10.47
N GLN A 14 0.72 -0.57 -9.62
CA GLN A 14 -0.36 0.33 -10.05
C GLN A 14 0.13 1.63 -10.67
N PHE A 15 1.43 1.93 -10.55
CA PHE A 15 2.07 3.11 -11.13
C PHE A 15 2.88 2.79 -12.39
N LYS A 16 2.93 1.52 -12.84
CA LYS A 16 3.48 1.17 -14.15
C LYS A 16 2.67 1.86 -15.24
N GLU A 17 3.34 2.37 -16.28
CA GLU A 17 2.73 3.17 -17.33
C GLU A 17 1.51 2.48 -17.97
N GLU A 18 1.64 1.19 -18.26
CA GLU A 18 0.57 0.33 -18.77
C GLU A 18 -0.69 0.38 -17.90
N ARG A 19 -0.51 0.37 -16.57
CA ARG A 19 -1.63 0.39 -15.62
C ARG A 19 -2.23 1.79 -15.46
N VAL A 20 -1.40 2.82 -15.51
CA VAL A 20 -1.84 4.23 -15.47
C VAL A 20 -2.67 4.58 -16.71
N LEU A 21 -2.28 4.05 -17.88
CA LEU A 21 -2.96 4.28 -19.17
C LEU A 21 -4.10 3.29 -19.45
N ASP A 22 -4.40 2.39 -18.51
CA ASP A 22 -5.42 1.36 -18.70
C ASP A 22 -6.82 1.99 -18.82
N LYS A 23 -7.38 1.92 -20.03
CA LYS A 23 -8.71 2.44 -20.35
C LYS A 23 -9.83 1.76 -19.58
N ALA A 24 -9.62 0.55 -19.05
CA ALA A 24 -10.60 -0.14 -18.20
C ALA A 24 -10.85 0.59 -16.87
N LEU A 25 -9.93 1.46 -16.42
CA LEU A 25 -10.11 2.27 -15.22
C LEU A 25 -10.98 3.52 -15.45
N ILE A 26 -11.10 4.00 -16.69
CA ILE A 26 -11.81 5.25 -17.03
C ILE A 26 -13.26 5.24 -16.53
N PRO A 27 -14.09 4.21 -16.79
CA PRO A 27 -15.48 4.21 -16.32
C PRO A 27 -15.65 4.25 -14.80
N ILE A 28 -14.61 3.88 -14.05
CA ILE A 28 -14.59 3.96 -12.59
C ILE A 28 -14.11 5.35 -12.16
N MET A 29 -13.08 5.89 -12.81
CA MET A 29 -12.60 7.26 -12.57
C MET A 29 -13.70 8.30 -12.81
N ASP A 30 -14.53 8.13 -13.85
CA ASP A 30 -15.65 9.04 -14.15
C ASP A 30 -16.71 9.10 -13.04
N LYS A 31 -16.74 8.09 -12.16
CA LYS A 31 -17.65 8.02 -11.01
C LYS A 31 -17.05 8.63 -9.74
N VAL A 32 -15.74 8.93 -9.73
CA VAL A 32 -15.05 9.48 -8.56
C VAL A 32 -15.27 10.99 -8.49
N LYS A 33 -15.76 11.46 -7.34
CA LYS A 33 -15.84 12.88 -7.01
C LYS A 33 -15.03 13.14 -5.76
N VAL A 34 -14.17 14.15 -5.79
CA VAL A 34 -13.36 14.59 -4.65
C VAL A 34 -13.91 15.92 -4.16
N VAL A 35 -14.18 16.00 -2.86
CA VAL A 35 -14.77 17.18 -2.22
C VAL A 35 -13.93 17.51 -0.99
N ALA A 36 -13.51 18.77 -0.87
CA ALA A 36 -12.82 19.25 0.33
C ALA A 36 -13.78 19.25 1.53
N ASN A 37 -13.25 18.99 2.72
CA ASN A 37 -14.04 18.92 3.94
C ASN A 37 -13.40 19.78 5.03
N GLU A 38 -14.09 20.86 5.43
CA GLU A 38 -13.55 21.82 6.41
C GLU A 38 -13.27 21.19 7.77
N GLU A 39 -14.07 20.22 8.21
CA GLU A 39 -13.81 19.48 9.46
C GLU A 39 -12.52 18.67 9.38
N PHE A 40 -12.16 18.16 8.19
CA PHE A 40 -10.94 17.39 7.97
C PHE A 40 -9.72 18.31 7.91
N GLU A 41 -9.84 19.44 7.22
CA GLU A 41 -8.79 20.46 7.17
C GLU A 41 -8.45 21.01 8.56
N ALA A 42 -9.46 21.23 9.40
CA ALA A 42 -9.28 21.70 10.78
C ALA A 42 -8.48 20.72 11.67
N LEU A 43 -8.38 19.44 11.28
CA LEU A 43 -7.61 18.42 12.01
C LEU A 43 -6.14 18.35 11.59
N PHE A 44 -5.76 18.98 10.49
CA PHE A 44 -4.38 19.05 10.01
C PHE A 44 -3.50 19.89 10.96
N PRO A 45 -2.22 19.54 11.20
CA PRO A 45 -1.49 18.37 10.70
C PRO A 45 -1.64 17.11 11.56
N LYS A 46 -2.38 17.17 12.67
CA LYS A 46 -2.48 16.08 13.64
C LYS A 46 -3.11 14.81 13.03
N PHE A 47 -4.11 15.00 12.18
CA PHE A 47 -4.71 13.95 11.36
C PHE A 47 -4.82 14.41 9.91
N GLN A 48 -4.84 13.45 8.99
CA GLN A 48 -5.09 13.67 7.57
C GLN A 48 -6.24 12.75 7.15
N PRO A 49 -7.45 13.01 7.68
CA PRO A 49 -8.56 12.09 7.52
C PRO A 49 -9.06 12.07 6.07
N SER A 50 -9.57 10.92 5.67
CA SER A 50 -10.24 10.73 4.39
C SER A 50 -11.49 9.90 4.61
N ARG A 51 -12.58 10.25 3.91
CA ARG A 51 -13.81 9.45 3.90
C ARG A 51 -14.14 9.08 2.47
N VAL A 52 -14.38 7.79 2.25
CA VAL A 52 -14.83 7.25 0.97
C VAL A 52 -16.26 6.77 1.16
N THR A 53 -17.15 7.24 0.29
CA THR A 53 -18.53 6.74 0.19
C THR A 53 -18.73 6.15 -1.19
N ILE A 54 -19.18 4.89 -1.22
CA ILE A 54 -19.50 4.16 -2.45
C ILE A 54 -21.01 3.93 -2.47
N THR A 55 -21.66 4.37 -3.54
CA THR A 55 -23.06 4.05 -3.81
C THR A 55 -23.12 3.01 -4.93
N THR A 56 -23.73 1.86 -4.67
CA THR A 56 -23.87 0.75 -5.62
C THR A 56 -25.07 0.96 -6.54
N ASN A 57 -25.13 0.20 -7.63
CA ASN A 57 -26.20 0.32 -8.63
C ASN A 57 -27.59 -0.06 -8.08
N ASP A 58 -27.66 -0.85 -7.01
CA ASP A 58 -28.90 -1.17 -6.27
C ASP A 58 -29.26 -0.11 -5.22
N GLY A 59 -28.54 1.01 -5.19
CA GLY A 59 -28.80 2.16 -4.33
C GLY A 59 -28.24 2.06 -2.91
N LYS A 60 -27.58 0.95 -2.54
CA LYS A 60 -26.92 0.84 -1.23
C LYS A 60 -25.73 1.78 -1.14
N SER A 61 -25.47 2.29 0.05
CA SER A 61 -24.34 3.18 0.33
C SER A 61 -23.46 2.59 1.41
N HIS A 62 -22.15 2.56 1.16
CA HIS A 62 -21.12 2.13 2.08
C HIS A 62 -20.16 3.29 2.30
N SER A 63 -19.88 3.64 3.56
CA SER A 63 -18.99 4.75 3.88
C SER A 63 -17.99 4.36 4.95
N THR A 64 -16.73 4.71 4.73
CA THR A 64 -15.64 4.50 5.67
C THR A 64 -14.81 5.76 5.79
N ARG A 65 -14.55 6.20 7.02
CA ARG A 65 -13.62 7.28 7.35
C ARG A 65 -12.36 6.67 7.99
N VAL A 66 -11.20 7.13 7.56
CA VAL A 66 -9.89 6.76 8.09
C VAL A 66 -9.18 8.05 8.50
N ASP A 67 -8.83 8.16 9.78
CA ASP A 67 -8.15 9.34 10.35
C ASP A 67 -6.65 9.17 10.44
N VAL A 68 -6.23 7.92 10.64
CA VAL A 68 -4.85 7.47 10.78
C VAL A 68 -4.63 6.42 9.69
N PRO A 69 -3.77 6.68 8.69
CA PRO A 69 -3.52 5.71 7.64
C PRO A 69 -2.70 4.54 8.18
N LYS A 70 -2.92 3.36 7.60
CA LYS A 70 -2.14 2.16 7.90
C LYS A 70 -0.65 2.42 7.64
N GLY A 71 0.20 2.11 8.62
CA GLY A 71 1.62 2.39 8.62
C GLY A 71 2.04 3.65 9.39
N ASP A 72 1.09 4.49 9.81
CA ASP A 72 1.34 5.50 10.85
C ASP A 72 1.71 4.80 12.16
N PRO A 73 2.56 5.38 13.04
CA PRO A 73 2.87 4.79 14.34
C PRO A 73 1.64 4.48 15.21
N ARG A 74 0.51 5.17 15.00
CA ARG A 74 -0.77 4.94 15.69
C ARG A 74 -1.58 3.80 15.10
N ASP A 75 -1.32 3.38 13.86
CA ASP A 75 -1.89 2.19 13.22
C ASP A 75 -0.79 1.46 12.42
N PRO A 76 0.16 0.79 13.10
CA PRO A 76 1.28 0.15 12.43
C PRO A 76 0.81 -1.00 11.52
N MET A 77 1.56 -1.24 10.46
CA MET A 77 1.38 -2.45 9.65
C MET A 77 1.73 -3.69 10.45
N THR A 78 1.03 -4.79 10.20
CA THR A 78 1.40 -6.12 10.69
C THR A 78 2.64 -6.63 9.95
N GLU A 79 3.30 -7.65 10.50
CA GLU A 79 4.44 -8.29 9.83
C GLU A 79 4.06 -8.85 8.45
N ASP A 80 2.86 -9.41 8.32
CA ASP A 80 2.35 -9.93 7.03
C ASP A 80 2.12 -8.80 6.02
N GLU A 81 1.59 -7.65 6.44
CA GLU A 81 1.43 -6.49 5.56
C GLU A 81 2.79 -5.94 5.11
N ILE A 82 3.76 -5.89 6.03
CA ILE A 82 5.14 -5.52 5.73
C ILE A 82 5.77 -6.52 4.74
N SER A 83 5.53 -7.83 4.92
CA SER A 83 5.97 -8.91 4.03
C SER A 83 5.50 -8.71 2.59
N VAL A 84 4.20 -8.45 2.43
CA VAL A 84 3.57 -8.19 1.13
C VAL A 84 4.18 -6.96 0.49
N LYS A 85 4.29 -5.85 1.25
CA LYS A 85 4.89 -4.60 0.76
C LYS A 85 6.34 -4.77 0.35
N PHE A 86 7.14 -5.47 1.15
CA PHE A 86 8.55 -5.74 0.88
C PHE A 86 8.72 -6.55 -0.40
N THR A 87 7.92 -7.60 -0.57
CA THR A 87 7.95 -8.44 -1.79
C THR A 87 7.48 -7.67 -3.02
N ALA A 88 6.47 -6.80 -2.89
CA ALA A 88 6.00 -5.96 -4.00
C ALA A 88 7.06 -4.94 -4.47
N LEU A 89 7.95 -4.49 -3.57
CA LEU A 89 9.03 -3.55 -3.89
C LEU A 89 10.29 -4.25 -4.43
N GLY A 90 10.70 -5.36 -3.80
CA GLY A 90 11.96 -6.03 -4.12
C GLY A 90 11.82 -7.21 -5.09
N GLY A 91 10.61 -7.72 -5.30
CA GLY A 91 10.37 -8.96 -6.05
C GLY A 91 10.86 -8.91 -7.50
N ASP A 92 10.69 -7.78 -8.16
CA ASP A 92 11.17 -7.54 -9.54
C ASP A 92 12.68 -7.18 -9.58
N VAL A 93 13.32 -6.98 -8.42
CA VAL A 93 14.74 -6.58 -8.30
C VAL A 93 15.64 -7.76 -7.95
N ILE A 94 15.32 -8.48 -6.87
CA ILE A 94 16.14 -9.59 -6.34
C ILE A 94 15.41 -10.95 -6.42
N GLY A 95 14.17 -10.97 -6.88
CA GLY A 95 13.35 -12.18 -6.93
C GLY A 95 12.62 -12.47 -5.62
N LYS A 96 11.41 -13.05 -5.74
CA LYS A 96 10.51 -13.31 -4.59
C LYS A 96 11.13 -14.20 -3.52
N ASP A 97 11.90 -15.21 -3.91
CA ASP A 97 12.52 -16.13 -2.95
C ASP A 97 13.66 -15.47 -2.17
N GLN A 98 14.41 -14.59 -2.81
CA GLN A 98 15.44 -13.80 -2.14
C GLN A 98 14.80 -12.77 -1.20
N CYS A 99 13.71 -12.11 -1.61
CA CYS A 99 12.92 -11.26 -0.73
C CYS A 99 12.48 -11.99 0.54
N LYS A 100 11.93 -13.21 0.41
CA LYS A 100 11.51 -14.01 1.57
C LYS A 100 12.68 -14.37 2.50
N LYS A 101 13.85 -14.71 1.94
CA LYS A 101 15.06 -14.99 2.75
C LYS A 101 15.52 -13.74 3.48
N LEU A 102 15.58 -12.61 2.78
CA LEU A 102 16.02 -11.33 3.31
C LEU A 102 15.09 -10.82 4.42
N GLN A 103 13.78 -10.88 4.22
CA GLN A 103 12.79 -10.53 5.24
C GLN A 103 12.98 -11.37 6.51
N ARG A 104 13.11 -12.70 6.38
CA ARG A 104 13.33 -13.58 7.54
C ARG A 104 14.63 -13.26 8.28
N PHE A 105 15.67 -12.86 7.56
CA PHE A 105 16.93 -12.42 8.16
C PHE A 105 16.73 -11.12 8.94
N ILE A 106 16.12 -10.10 8.31
CA ILE A 106 15.88 -8.78 8.91
C ILE A 106 15.02 -8.89 10.19
N MET A 107 13.97 -9.71 10.16
CA MET A 107 13.08 -9.91 11.32
C MET A 107 13.73 -10.69 12.48
N ARG A 108 14.95 -11.20 12.30
CA ARG A 108 15.73 -11.94 13.31
C ARG A 108 17.14 -11.37 13.46
N ILE A 109 17.34 -10.12 13.03
CA ILE A 109 18.66 -9.50 12.96
C ILE A 109 19.28 -9.32 14.34
N GLU A 110 18.45 -9.16 15.37
CA GLU A 110 18.85 -8.98 16.77
C GLU A 110 19.51 -10.21 17.38
N ILE A 111 19.31 -11.40 16.80
CA ILE A 111 19.94 -12.66 17.23
C ILE A 111 21.01 -13.16 16.24
N ALA A 112 21.34 -12.37 15.21
CA ALA A 112 22.33 -12.76 14.22
C ALA A 112 23.76 -12.47 14.74
N ASP A 113 24.60 -13.50 14.80
CA ASP A 113 26.01 -13.34 15.20
C ASP A 113 26.84 -12.54 14.18
N LYS A 114 26.44 -12.60 12.91
CA LYS A 114 27.12 -11.96 11.78
C LYS A 114 26.13 -11.44 10.74
N LEU A 115 26.53 -10.38 10.03
CA LEU A 115 25.72 -9.72 9.01
C LEU A 115 26.08 -10.11 7.57
N ASP A 116 27.05 -11.00 7.34
CA ASP A 116 27.45 -11.43 5.98
C ASP A 116 26.24 -11.91 5.17
N GLY A 117 25.35 -12.69 5.79
CA GLY A 117 24.12 -13.18 5.18
C GLY A 117 23.15 -12.08 4.76
N LEU A 118 23.13 -10.93 5.45
CA LEU A 118 22.34 -9.76 5.02
C LEU A 118 22.87 -9.23 3.69
N PHE A 119 24.18 -9.01 3.61
CA PHE A 119 24.83 -8.45 2.43
C PHE A 119 24.69 -9.37 1.22
N GLU A 120 24.95 -10.66 1.39
CA GLU A 120 24.76 -11.67 0.34
C GLU A 120 23.33 -11.69 -0.21
N LEU A 121 22.34 -11.52 0.66
CA LEU A 121 20.92 -11.48 0.27
C LEU A 121 20.49 -10.16 -0.37
N THR A 122 21.26 -9.07 -0.23
CA THR A 122 20.98 -7.77 -0.86
C THR A 122 21.67 -7.56 -2.20
N THR A 123 22.61 -8.41 -2.58
CA THR A 123 23.31 -8.33 -3.87
C THR A 123 22.64 -9.18 -4.95
N THR A 124 22.41 -8.60 -6.13
CA THR A 124 22.08 -9.33 -7.36
C THR A 124 23.38 -9.88 -7.96
N ARG A 125 23.41 -11.16 -8.33
CA ARG A 125 24.48 -11.72 -9.16
C ARG A 125 24.32 -11.28 -10.61
#